data_AF-A0A929FQG1-F1
#
_entry.id   AF-A0A929FQG1-F1
#
_cell.length_a   1.000
_cell.length_b   1.000
_cell.length_c   1.000
_cell.angle_alpha   90.00
_cell.angle_beta   90.00
_cell.angle_gamma   90.00
#
_symmetry.space_group_name_H-M   'P 1'
#
loop_
_entity.id
_entity.type
_entity.pdbx_description
1 polymer ?
#
loop_
_entity_poly.entity_id
_entity_poly.type
_entity_poly.pdbx_seq_one_letter_code
_entity_poly.pdbx_strand_id
1 'polypeptide(L)'
;MTEFQTGTPSVRQIQGFIKEATEVELKLITNDLLIGRIRWQDQDCLCFLDEADQPIIIWHHAIAYIKPKNGAGGNRSLQVFESHEVMSAE
;
A
#
# COMPACT_ATOMS: atom_id res chain seq x y z
N MET A 1 -11.13 26.33 5.30
CA MET A 1 -10.47 25.11 5.81
C MET A 1 -11.30 23.94 5.31
N THR A 2 -10.75 23.14 4.39
CA THR A 2 -11.35 21.84 4.04
C THR A 2 -11.10 20.90 5.21
N GLU A 3 -12.17 20.31 5.72
CA GLU A 3 -12.14 19.40 6.85
C GLU A 3 -11.73 18.00 6.36
N PHE A 4 -10.89 17.29 7.12
CA PHE A 4 -10.46 15.94 6.75
C PHE A 4 -11.64 14.96 6.84
N GLN A 5 -12.13 14.51 5.68
CA GLN A 5 -13.33 13.67 5.59
C GLN A 5 -13.01 12.19 5.85
N THR A 6 -12.98 11.82 7.13
CA THR A 6 -12.74 10.44 7.62
C THR A 6 -13.79 9.41 7.16
N GLY A 7 -14.93 9.88 6.65
CA GLY A 7 -16.02 9.03 6.15
C GLY A 7 -15.77 8.42 4.77
N THR A 8 -14.77 8.91 4.01
CA THR A 8 -14.56 8.50 2.62
C THR A 8 -13.92 7.11 2.52
N PRO A 9 -14.26 6.31 1.48
CA PRO A 9 -13.69 4.98 1.30
C PRO A 9 -12.17 4.95 1.18
N SER A 10 -11.57 5.95 0.52
CA SER A 10 -10.12 6.09 0.37
C SER A 10 -9.43 6.26 1.71
N VAL A 11 -9.90 7.21 2.52
CA VAL A 11 -9.36 7.46 3.87
C VAL A 11 -9.53 6.23 4.74
N ARG A 12 -10.68 5.55 4.69
CA ARG A 12 -10.91 4.30 5.45
C ARG A 12 -9.97 3.18 5.05
N GLN A 13 -9.69 3.03 3.76
CA GLN A 13 -8.80 1.99 3.25
C GLN A 13 -7.35 2.22 3.71
N ILE A 14 -6.84 3.45 3.54
CA ILE A 14 -5.50 3.82 4.04
C ILE A 14 -5.44 3.67 5.56
N GLN A 15 -6.52 4.03 6.28
CA GLN A 15 -6.61 3.85 7.72
C GLN A 15 -6.58 2.38 8.14
N GLY A 16 -7.14 1.48 7.33
CA GLY A 16 -7.01 0.03 7.49
C GLY A 16 -5.55 -0.40 7.43
N PHE A 17 -4.82 0.02 6.38
CA PHE A 17 -3.40 -0.28 6.23
C PHE A 17 -2.56 0.24 7.40
N ILE A 18 -2.85 1.44 7.91
CA ILE A 18 -2.18 2.02 9.08
C ILE A 18 -2.42 1.18 10.33
N LYS A 19 -3.68 0.80 10.60
CA LYS A 19 -4.05 0.03 11.81
C LYS A 19 -3.45 -1.37 11.83
N GLU A 20 -3.41 -2.02 10.67
CA GLU A 20 -2.91 -3.39 10.52
C GLU A 20 -1.41 -3.45 10.25
N ALA A 21 -0.74 -2.29 10.16
CA ALA A 21 0.65 -2.18 9.71
C ALA A 21 0.91 -2.96 8.41
N THR A 22 -0.05 -2.93 7.50
CA THR A 22 -0.02 -3.69 6.23
C THR A 22 1.15 -3.23 5.38
N GLU A 23 1.98 -4.17 4.93
CA GLU A 23 2.98 -3.88 3.91
C GLU A 23 2.30 -3.67 2.56
N VAL A 24 2.53 -2.51 1.96
CA VAL A 24 1.92 -2.07 0.71
C VAL A 24 2.97 -1.81 -0.36
N GLU A 25 2.55 -2.00 -1.60
CA GLU A 25 3.21 -1.49 -2.78
C GLU A 25 2.57 -0.13 -3.12
N LEU A 26 3.41 0.91 -3.16
CA LEU A 26 3.01 2.28 -3.48
C LEU A 26 3.70 2.70 -4.78
N LYS A 27 2.91 2.94 -5.81
CA LYS A 27 3.39 3.38 -7.12
C LYS A 27 3.23 4.88 -7.23
N LEU A 28 4.30 5.57 -7.59
CA LEU A 28 4.26 7.01 -7.88
C LEU A 28 4.00 7.25 -9.38
N ILE A 29 3.46 8.43 -9.70
CA ILE A 29 3.25 8.87 -11.09
C ILE A 29 4.57 9.04 -11.85
N THR A 30 5.69 9.17 -11.14
CA THR A 30 7.06 9.17 -11.68
C THR A 30 7.53 7.78 -12.14
N ASN A 31 6.68 6.76 -11.97
CA ASN A 31 6.96 5.35 -12.22
C ASN A 31 7.84 4.67 -11.16
N ASP A 32 8.18 5.35 -10.07
CA ASP A 32 8.86 4.74 -8.92
C ASP A 32 7.92 3.78 -8.18
N LEU A 33 8.48 2.69 -7.66
CA LEU A 33 7.78 1.69 -6.87
C LEU A 33 8.41 1.60 -5.49
N LEU A 34 7.62 1.88 -4.46
CA LEU A 34 8.06 1.81 -3.07
C LEU A 34 7.35 0.65 -2.37
N ILE A 35 8.08 -0.07 -1.53
CA ILE A 35 7.56 -1.16 -0.69
C ILE A 35 7.81 -0.79 0.77
N GLY A 36 6.78 -0.95 1.60
CA GLY A 36 6.84 -0.46 2.97
C GLY A 36 5.46 -0.33 3.61
N ARG A 37 5.34 0.50 4.66
CA ARG A 37 4.10 0.65 5.45
C ARG A 37 3.68 2.11 5.55
N ILE A 38 2.39 2.35 5.75
CA ILE A 38 1.86 3.70 5.97
C ILE A 38 1.76 3.96 7.47
N ARG A 39 2.36 5.05 7.96
CA ARG A 39 2.39 5.41 9.38
C ARG A 39 1.23 6.31 9.79
N TRP A 40 0.91 7.29 8.95
CA TRP A 40 -0.20 8.23 9.13
C TRP A 40 -0.59 8.83 7.77
N GLN A 41 -1.77 9.43 7.69
CA GLN A 41 -2.24 10.23 6.57
C GLN A 41 -2.89 11.51 7.09
N ASP A 42 -2.84 12.56 6.29
CA ASP A 42 -3.66 13.76 6.45
C ASP A 42 -4.44 14.04 5.17
N GLN A 43 -4.85 15.29 4.90
CA GLN A 43 -5.61 15.63 3.70
C GLN A 43 -4.75 15.58 2.42
N ASP A 44 -3.49 15.97 2.50
CA ASP A 44 -2.66 16.29 1.33
C ASP A 44 -1.55 15.25 1.11
N CYS A 45 -1.14 14.56 2.18
CA CYS A 45 -0.04 13.63 2.16
C CYS A 45 -0.22 12.46 3.13
N LEU A 46 0.67 11.49 2.99
CA LEU A 46 0.85 10.39 3.93
C LEU A 46 2.32 10.21 4.27
N CYS A 47 2.59 9.63 5.43
CA CYS A 47 3.92 9.19 5.80
C CYS A 47 4.08 7.70 5.51
N PHE A 48 5.05 7.41 4.67
CA PHE A 48 5.47 6.08 4.28
C PHE A 48 6.76 5.73 5.01
N LEU A 49 6.85 4.51 5.53
CA LEU A 49 8.06 3.93 6.07
C LEU A 49 8.59 2.92 5.07
N ASP A 50 9.82 3.12 4.60
CA ASP A 50 10.50 2.15 3.73
C ASP A 50 10.97 0.91 4.52
N GLU A 51 11.67 0.01 3.85
CA GLU A 51 12.19 -1.23 4.46
C GLU A 51 13.21 -0.98 5.59
N ALA A 52 13.82 0.21 5.65
CA ALA A 52 14.73 0.63 6.71
C ALA A 52 14.03 1.46 7.81
N ASP A 53 12.70 1.47 7.82
CA ASP A 53 11.85 2.30 8.69
C ASP A 53 12.17 3.81 8.61
N GLN A 54 12.73 4.27 7.48
CA GLN A 54 12.95 5.69 7.24
C GLN A 54 11.64 6.37 6.80
N PRO A 55 11.26 7.50 7.43
CA PRO A 55 10.03 8.19 7.08
C PRO A 55 10.18 9.01 5.80
N ILE A 56 9.24 8.84 4.88
CA ILE A 56 9.12 9.57 3.63
C ILE A 56 7.71 10.19 3.57
N ILE A 57 7.64 11.51 3.37
CA ILE A 57 6.36 12.20 3.15
C ILE A 57 6.03 12.13 1.66
N ILE A 58 4.88 11.53 1.35
CA ILE A 58 4.41 11.36 -0.02
C ILE A 58 3.10 12.13 -0.19
N TRP A 59 3.08 13.04 -1.15
CA TRP A 59 1.88 13.78 -1.51
C TRP A 59 0.88 12.90 -2.24
N HIS A 60 -0.41 13.02 -1.91
CA HIS A 60 -1.47 12.22 -2.55
C HIS A 60 -1.49 12.36 -4.08
N HIS A 61 -1.22 13.57 -4.59
CA HIS A 61 -1.20 13.82 -6.04
C HIS A 61 -0.03 13.14 -6.77
N ALA A 62 1.02 12.72 -6.05
CA ALA A 62 2.15 11.99 -6.62
C ALA A 62 1.90 10.48 -6.66
N ILE A 63 0.83 9.99 -6.04
CA ILE A 63 0.51 8.57 -5.94
C ILE A 63 -0.34 8.16 -7.14
N ALA A 64 0.13 7.16 -7.88
CA ALA A 64 -0.65 6.50 -8.92
C ALA A 64 -1.59 5.45 -8.31
N TYR A 65 -1.08 4.58 -7.44
CA TYR A 65 -1.89 3.62 -6.69
C TYR A 65 -1.20 3.15 -5.41
N ILE A 66 -2.00 2.53 -4.53
CA ILE A 66 -1.57 1.80 -3.34
C ILE A 66 -2.27 0.44 -3.34
N LYS A 67 -1.54 -0.66 -3.11
CA LYS A 67 -2.13 -1.98 -2.90
C LYS A 67 -1.37 -2.77 -1.84
N PRO A 68 -1.98 -3.74 -1.14
CA PRO A 68 -1.22 -4.66 -0.29
C PRO A 68 -0.18 -5.44 -1.12
N LYS A 69 1.05 -5.58 -0.61
CA LYS A 69 2.10 -6.37 -1.28
C LYS A 69 1.68 -7.84 -1.41
N ASN A 70 1.14 -8.40 -0.32
CA ASN A 70 0.69 -9.78 -0.26
C ASN A 70 -0.82 -9.90 -0.53
N GLY A 71 -1.30 -9.30 -1.62
CA GLY A 71 -2.60 -9.64 -2.22
C GLY A 71 -3.81 -9.75 -1.27
N ALA A 72 -3.85 -9.01 -0.15
CA ALA A 72 -4.93 -9.10 0.84
C ALA A 72 -6.26 -8.46 0.37
N GLY A 73 -6.35 -8.13 -0.93
CA GLY A 73 -7.58 -7.84 -1.67
C GLY A 73 -7.86 -8.86 -2.78
N GLY A 74 -7.24 -10.04 -2.70
CA GLY A 74 -7.49 -11.14 -3.63
C GLY A 74 -8.91 -11.66 -3.42
N ASN A 75 -9.72 -11.59 -4.47
CA ASN A 75 -10.74 -12.62 -4.67
C ASN A 75 -10.06 -13.98 -4.43
N ARG A 76 -10.55 -14.73 -3.45
CA ARG A 76 -10.02 -16.02 -2.97
C ARG A 76 -9.84 -17.09 -4.07
N SER A 77 -10.25 -16.80 -5.30
CA SER A 77 -10.23 -17.68 -6.46
C SER A 77 -8.94 -17.64 -7.29
N LEU A 78 -8.00 -16.72 -7.06
CA LEU A 78 -6.77 -16.60 -7.89
C LEU A 78 -5.49 -17.13 -7.24
N GLN A 79 -5.49 -17.50 -5.95
CA GLN A 79 -4.30 -18.02 -5.25
C GLN A 79 -3.98 -19.50 -5.55
N VAL A 80 -4.64 -20.13 -6.53
CA VAL A 80 -4.45 -21.57 -6.82
C VAL A 80 -3.26 -21.86 -7.76
N PHE A 81 -2.68 -20.86 -8.43
CA PHE A 81 -1.75 -21.14 -9.54
C PHE A 81 -0.23 -20.97 -9.28
N GLU A 82 0.22 -20.49 -8.12
CA GLU A 82 1.67 -20.25 -7.89
C GLU A 82 2.39 -21.29 -7.02
N SER A 83 1.79 -22.46 -6.78
CA SER A 83 2.40 -23.50 -5.93
C SER A 83 3.02 -24.68 -6.68
N HIS A 84 3.19 -24.64 -8.01
CA HIS A 84 3.56 -25.84 -8.79
C HIS A 84 4.76 -25.71 -9.74
N GLU A 85 5.68 -24.75 -9.56
CA GLU A 85 6.84 -24.62 -10.46
C GLU A 85 8.23 -24.71 -9.79
N VAL A 86 8.30 -25.20 -8.56
CA VAL A 86 9.58 -25.51 -7.89
C VAL A 86 9.64 -26.96 -7.40
N MET A 87 9.35 -27.90 -8.29
CA MET A 87 9.74 -29.31 -8.15
C MET A 87 10.06 -29.93 -9.53
N SER A 88 11.05 -29.38 -10.23
CA SER A 88 11.85 -30.10 -11.23
C SER A 88 13.00 -29.23 -11.70
N ALA A 89 14.15 -29.37 -11.04
CA ALA A 89 15.46 -29.29 -11.66
C ALA A 89 16.48 -29.89 -10.68
N GLU A 90 16.80 -31.16 -10.95
CA GLU A 90 18.01 -31.93 -10.58
C GLU A 90 18.28 -32.28 -9.11
#